data_AF-A0A7S0BGI6-F1
#
_entry.id   AF-A0A7S0BGI6-F1
#
_cell.length_a   1.000
_cell.length_b   1.000
_cell.length_c   1.000
_cell.angle_alpha   90.00
_cell.angle_beta   90.00
_cell.angle_gamma   90.00
#
_symmetry.space_group_name_H-M   'P 1'
#
loop_
_entity.id
_entity.type
_entity.pdbx_description
1 polymer ?
#
loop_
_entity_poly.entity_id
_entity_poly.type
_entity_poly.pdbx_seq_one_letter_code
_entity_poly.pdbx_strand_id
1 'polypeptide(L)'
;EEILVDDVQAGDRLLIKASEILPCDGVLRSESAYVNLSHITGEAIARSVSAGDEVPAGAKPLDTSIVVEVLRTGAESTLSRIVRLVTEARTNRPKLQSFIDLFGKRYSQIVLLVSAAIGLFLPFLHSLFPTAQTIGFFGPGGSLSRSLGVLIASSPCALVLGAPVAYLSALSVCARKGVLVKGGAKTLERTATVDHVVFDKTGTLTTGNLKLKDIQIFSGAEGENSSSELQSWALSTAAALEQHAV
;
A
#
# COMPACT_ATOMS: atom_id res chain seq x y z
N GLU A 1 -14.45 -31.59 15.29
CA GLU A 1 -13.27 -32.12 14.60
C GLU A 1 -12.39 -30.94 14.22
N GLU A 2 -11.07 -31.09 14.26
CA GLU A 2 -10.15 -30.05 13.77
C GLU A 2 -9.87 -30.35 12.30
N ILE A 3 -10.14 -29.37 11.43
CA ILE A 3 -9.94 -29.48 9.97
C ILE A 3 -9.05 -28.35 9.48
N LEU A 4 -8.41 -28.54 8.33
CA LEU A 4 -7.64 -27.48 7.70
C LEU A 4 -8.59 -26.37 7.22
N VAL A 5 -8.13 -25.12 7.29
CA VAL A 5 -8.92 -23.94 6.89
C VAL A 5 -9.37 -24.02 5.43
N ASP A 6 -8.56 -24.64 4.57
CA ASP A 6 -8.86 -24.80 3.14
C ASP A 6 -9.98 -25.82 2.87
N ASP A 7 -10.26 -26.72 3.82
CA ASP A 7 -11.30 -27.75 3.70
C ASP A 7 -12.66 -27.27 4.23
N VAL A 8 -12.72 -26.07 4.82
CA VAL A 8 -13.94 -25.47 5.37
C VAL A 8 -14.90 -25.09 4.25
N GLN A 9 -16.17 -25.49 4.36
CA GLN A 9 -17.22 -25.19 3.38
C GLN A 9 -18.24 -24.18 3.92
N ALA A 10 -18.93 -23.51 2.99
CA ALA A 10 -20.05 -22.65 3.35
C ALA A 10 -21.18 -23.49 3.98
N GLY A 11 -21.76 -22.99 5.07
CA GLY A 11 -22.75 -23.69 5.88
C GLY A 11 -22.16 -24.48 7.06
N ASP A 12 -20.84 -24.68 7.11
CA ASP A 12 -20.20 -25.31 8.27
C ASP A 12 -20.33 -24.43 9.51
N ARG A 13 -20.43 -25.08 10.69
CA ARG A 13 -20.47 -24.40 11.98
C ARG A 13 -19.14 -24.56 12.68
N LEU A 14 -18.40 -23.46 12.75
CA LEU A 14 -17.09 -23.40 13.37
C LEU A 14 -17.24 -22.93 14.82
N LEU A 15 -16.62 -23.68 15.74
CA LEU A 15 -16.39 -23.22 17.10
C LEU A 15 -15.05 -22.48 17.13
N ILE A 16 -15.10 -21.17 17.39
CA ILE A 16 -13.91 -20.34 17.55
C ILE A 16 -13.73 -20.06 19.03
N LYS A 17 -12.56 -20.41 19.59
CA LYS A 17 -12.29 -20.17 21.01
C LYS A 17 -12.01 -18.68 21.25
N ALA A 18 -12.12 -18.29 22.52
CA ALA A 18 -11.72 -16.95 22.95
C ALA A 18 -10.27 -16.66 22.51
N SER A 19 -10.05 -15.45 21.99
CA SER A 19 -8.80 -14.96 21.41
C SER A 19 -8.29 -15.64 20.14
N GLU A 20 -9.02 -16.61 19.56
CA GLU A 20 -8.68 -17.18 18.26
C GLU A 20 -9.16 -16.29 17.10
N ILE A 21 -8.48 -16.40 15.96
CA ILE A 21 -8.85 -15.65 14.75
C ILE A 21 -9.89 -16.45 13.99
N LEU A 22 -11.01 -15.81 13.67
CA LEU A 22 -12.01 -16.35 12.76
C LEU A 22 -11.41 -16.44 11.33
N PRO A 23 -11.30 -17.62 10.69
CA PRO A 23 -10.62 -17.76 9.40
C PRO A 23 -11.49 -17.41 8.18
N CYS A 24 -12.81 -17.33 8.35
CA CYS A 24 -13.79 -17.19 7.28
C CYS A 24 -14.83 -16.10 7.60
N ASP A 25 -15.53 -15.57 6.61
CA ASP A 25 -16.66 -14.68 6.88
C ASP A 25 -17.87 -15.56 7.27
N GLY A 26 -18.63 -15.18 8.28
CA GLY A 26 -19.77 -15.97 8.72
C GLY A 26 -20.80 -15.22 9.56
N VAL A 27 -21.86 -15.92 9.94
CA VAL A 27 -22.93 -15.40 10.80
C VAL A 27 -22.78 -15.95 12.21
N LEU A 28 -22.89 -15.08 13.21
CA LEU A 28 -22.89 -15.49 14.60
C LEU A 28 -24.13 -16.33 14.92
N ARG A 29 -23.94 -17.52 15.48
CA ARG A 29 -25.00 -18.39 16.00
C ARG A 29 -25.08 -18.42 17.52
N SER A 30 -24.05 -17.94 18.21
CA SER A 30 -24.11 -17.64 19.66
C SER A 30 -25.01 -16.43 19.94
N GLU A 31 -25.53 -16.30 21.17
CA GLU A 31 -26.46 -15.22 21.54
C GLU A 31 -25.84 -13.82 21.37
N SER A 32 -24.67 -13.61 21.95
CA SER A 32 -23.90 -12.36 21.80
C SER A 32 -22.41 -12.60 22.06
N ALA A 33 -21.57 -11.73 21.52
CA ALA A 33 -20.14 -11.72 21.76
C ALA A 33 -19.53 -10.34 21.52
N TYR A 34 -18.36 -10.11 22.12
CA TYR A 34 -17.50 -8.98 21.79
C TYR A 34 -16.37 -9.45 20.87
N VAL A 35 -16.28 -8.84 19.70
CA VAL A 35 -15.25 -9.15 18.70
C VAL A 35 -14.32 -7.98 18.49
N ASN A 36 -13.02 -8.23 18.57
CA ASN A 36 -11.99 -7.27 18.24
C ASN A 36 -11.69 -7.30 16.74
N LEU A 37 -11.77 -6.13 16.11
CA LEU A 37 -11.50 -5.90 14.69
C LEU A 37 -10.32 -4.95 14.46
N SER A 38 -9.53 -4.62 15.49
CA SER A 38 -8.45 -3.63 15.43
C SER A 38 -7.43 -3.90 14.32
N HIS A 39 -7.17 -5.17 14.00
CA HIS A 39 -6.25 -5.56 12.94
C HIS A 39 -6.77 -5.29 11.52
N ILE A 40 -8.08 -5.07 11.35
CA ILE A 40 -8.75 -4.85 10.06
C ILE A 40 -9.24 -3.40 9.97
N THR A 41 -10.01 -2.95 10.98
CA THR A 41 -10.65 -1.62 10.97
C THR A 41 -9.80 -0.54 11.61
N GLY A 42 -8.79 -0.91 12.40
CA GLY A 42 -8.02 0.06 13.21
C GLY A 42 -8.77 0.56 14.45
N GLU A 43 -10.03 0.15 14.66
CA GLU A 43 -10.79 0.55 15.84
C GLU A 43 -10.37 -0.27 17.06
N ALA A 44 -10.01 0.43 18.15
CA ALA A 44 -9.52 -0.20 19.37
C ALA A 44 -10.64 -0.83 20.23
N ILE A 45 -11.86 -0.31 20.12
CA ILE A 45 -13.01 -0.79 20.90
C ILE A 45 -13.55 -2.06 20.25
N ALA A 46 -13.83 -3.07 21.06
CA ALA A 46 -14.48 -4.29 20.61
C ALA A 46 -15.90 -4.00 20.13
N ARG A 47 -16.27 -4.56 19.00
CA ARG A 47 -17.64 -4.46 18.48
C ARG A 47 -18.49 -5.52 19.15
N SER A 48 -19.62 -5.11 19.73
CA SER A 48 -20.66 -6.05 20.17
C SER A 48 -21.37 -6.61 18.93
N VAL A 49 -21.53 -7.93 18.89
CA VAL A 49 -22.24 -8.67 17.84
C VAL A 49 -23.28 -9.58 18.49
N SER A 50 -24.46 -9.67 17.89
CA SER A 50 -25.57 -10.51 18.34
C SER A 50 -25.82 -11.66 17.37
N ALA A 51 -26.59 -12.65 17.81
CA ALA A 51 -27.01 -13.76 16.96
C ALA A 51 -27.64 -13.24 15.65
N GLY A 52 -27.14 -13.73 14.51
CA GLY A 52 -27.57 -13.29 13.18
C GLY A 52 -26.70 -12.22 12.54
N ASP A 53 -25.79 -11.57 13.28
CA ASP A 53 -24.86 -10.59 12.71
C ASP A 53 -23.74 -11.26 11.90
N GLU A 54 -23.33 -10.58 10.81
CA GLU A 54 -22.14 -10.96 10.06
C GLU A 54 -20.85 -10.58 10.82
N VAL A 55 -19.96 -11.55 10.93
CA VAL A 55 -18.63 -11.45 11.50
C VAL A 55 -17.61 -11.71 10.40
N PRO A 56 -16.74 -10.74 10.07
CA PRO A 56 -15.76 -10.90 8.99
C PRO A 56 -14.56 -11.77 9.43
N ALA A 57 -13.93 -12.42 8.46
CA ALA A 57 -12.67 -13.13 8.65
C ALA A 57 -11.61 -12.19 9.22
N GLY A 58 -10.85 -12.67 10.20
CA GLY A 58 -9.86 -11.92 10.95
C GLY A 58 -10.39 -11.30 12.26
N ALA A 59 -11.70 -11.38 12.53
CA ALA A 59 -12.27 -11.04 13.83
C ALA A 59 -11.75 -11.97 14.94
N LYS A 60 -11.59 -11.42 16.15
CA LYS A 60 -11.18 -12.18 17.34
C LYS A 60 -12.23 -12.05 18.45
N PRO A 61 -12.89 -13.13 18.88
CA PRO A 61 -13.72 -13.11 20.08
C PRO A 61 -12.83 -12.82 21.29
N LEU A 62 -13.27 -11.96 22.22
CA LEU A 62 -12.45 -11.63 23.38
C LEU A 62 -12.63 -12.64 24.52
N ASP A 63 -13.86 -12.77 25.02
CA ASP A 63 -14.09 -13.39 26.33
C ASP A 63 -14.72 -14.79 26.24
N THR A 64 -15.46 -15.06 25.17
CA THR A 64 -16.24 -16.30 25.01
C THR A 64 -15.90 -16.99 23.70
N SER A 65 -16.04 -18.32 23.71
CA SER A 65 -16.04 -19.09 22.47
C SER A 65 -17.35 -18.84 21.73
N ILE A 66 -17.26 -18.62 20.42
CA ILE A 66 -18.42 -18.35 19.58
C ILE A 66 -18.61 -19.46 18.56
N VAL A 67 -19.88 -19.71 18.21
CA VAL A 67 -20.22 -20.57 17.07
C VAL A 67 -20.58 -19.67 15.90
N VAL A 68 -19.89 -19.86 14.78
CA VAL A 68 -20.08 -19.08 13.56
C VAL A 68 -20.43 -20.04 12.43
N GLU A 69 -21.49 -19.71 11.68
CA GLU A 69 -21.87 -20.42 10.46
C GLU A 69 -21.18 -19.76 9.26
N VAL A 70 -20.42 -20.52 8.50
CA VAL A 70 -19.59 -20.00 7.40
C VAL A 70 -20.48 -19.49 6.26
N LEU A 71 -20.34 -18.22 5.90
CA LEU A 71 -20.94 -17.62 4.71
C LEU A 71 -20.01 -17.69 3.51
N ARG A 72 -18.74 -17.34 3.70
CA ARG A 72 -17.70 -17.31 2.66
C ARG A 72 -16.44 -17.95 3.20
N THR A 73 -15.85 -18.84 2.40
CA THR A 73 -14.61 -19.55 2.75
C THR A 73 -13.42 -18.58 2.81
N GLY A 74 -12.29 -19.03 3.37
CA GLY A 74 -11.10 -18.21 3.53
C GLY A 74 -10.63 -17.54 2.24
N ALA A 75 -10.71 -18.26 1.10
CA ALA A 75 -10.29 -17.75 -0.22
C ALA A 75 -11.17 -16.59 -0.75
N GLU A 76 -12.45 -16.56 -0.37
CA GLU A 76 -13.42 -15.53 -0.79
C GLU A 76 -13.71 -14.50 0.30
N SER A 77 -13.05 -14.63 1.45
CA SER A 77 -13.25 -13.78 2.61
C SER A 77 -12.90 -12.31 2.34
N THR A 78 -13.45 -11.45 3.18
CA THR A 78 -13.14 -10.01 3.19
C THR A 78 -11.63 -9.75 3.27
N LEU A 79 -10.90 -10.53 4.08
CA LEU A 79 -9.45 -10.41 4.24
C LEU A 79 -8.71 -10.80 2.96
N SER A 80 -9.08 -11.91 2.31
CA SER A 80 -8.50 -12.34 1.03
C SER A 80 -8.71 -11.31 -0.08
N ARG A 81 -9.88 -10.65 -0.09
CA ARG A 81 -10.16 -9.55 -1.02
C ARG A 81 -9.23 -8.36 -0.79
N ILE A 82 -9.00 -7.98 0.47
CA ILE A 82 -8.05 -6.92 0.83
C ILE A 82 -6.64 -7.29 0.37
N VAL A 83 -6.18 -8.52 0.63
CA VAL A 83 -4.85 -9.00 0.21
C VAL A 83 -4.69 -8.94 -1.31
N ARG A 84 -5.71 -9.37 -2.07
CA ARG A 84 -5.69 -9.32 -3.53
C ARG A 84 -5.58 -7.89 -4.05
N LEU A 85 -6.40 -6.98 -3.52
CA LEU A 85 -6.36 -5.55 -3.90
C LEU A 85 -5.00 -4.92 -3.60
N VAL A 86 -4.39 -5.23 -2.45
CA VAL A 86 -3.05 -4.76 -2.08
C VAL A 86 -1.96 -5.33 -3.00
N THR A 87 -2.09 -6.61 -3.38
CA THR A 87 -1.12 -7.29 -4.24
C THR A 87 -1.17 -6.76 -5.66
N GLU A 88 -2.36 -6.58 -6.23
CA GLU A 88 -2.56 -5.94 -7.54
C GLU A 88 -2.02 -4.50 -7.57
N ALA A 89 -2.14 -3.75 -6.46
CA ALA A 89 -1.58 -2.40 -6.38
C ALA A 89 -0.03 -2.37 -6.37
N ARG A 90 0.64 -3.43 -5.93
CA ARG A 90 2.11 -3.48 -5.79
C ARG A 90 2.86 -3.78 -7.09
N THR A 91 2.25 -4.42 -8.08
CA THR A 91 2.98 -5.02 -9.23
C THR A 91 3.42 -4.07 -10.35
N ASN A 92 2.97 -2.82 -10.41
CA ASN A 92 3.36 -1.89 -11.49
C ASN A 92 4.74 -1.24 -11.32
N ARG A 93 5.51 -1.11 -12.41
CA ARG A 93 6.79 -0.37 -12.48
C ARG A 93 6.59 1.15 -12.36
N PRO A 94 7.62 1.95 -11.95
CA PRO A 94 7.56 3.41 -11.96
C PRO A 94 7.34 3.98 -13.38
N LYS A 95 6.62 5.09 -13.49
CA LYS A 95 6.27 5.76 -14.75
C LYS A 95 7.49 6.38 -15.44
N LEU A 96 8.37 7.07 -14.71
CA LEU A 96 9.56 7.71 -15.30
C LEU A 96 10.54 6.66 -15.83
N GLN A 97 10.75 5.57 -15.11
CA GLN A 97 11.57 4.45 -15.60
C GLN A 97 10.99 3.87 -16.89
N SER A 98 9.68 3.64 -16.92
CA SER A 98 9.00 3.11 -18.11
C SER A 98 9.07 4.07 -19.30
N PHE A 99 9.03 5.38 -19.04
CA PHE A 99 9.22 6.42 -20.06
C PHE A 99 10.64 6.42 -20.63
N ILE A 100 11.66 6.34 -19.76
CA ILE A 100 13.07 6.25 -20.18
C ILE A 100 13.30 4.98 -21.01
N ASP A 101 12.72 3.85 -20.61
CA ASP A 101 12.83 2.58 -21.35
C ASP A 101 12.19 2.70 -22.75
N LEU A 102 11.00 3.31 -22.85
CA LEU A 102 10.31 3.52 -24.13
C LEU A 102 11.08 4.47 -25.05
N PHE A 103 11.56 5.58 -24.49
CA PHE A 103 12.40 6.53 -25.21
C PHE A 103 13.71 5.86 -25.67
N GLY A 104 14.39 5.14 -24.78
CA GLY A 104 15.62 4.42 -25.05
C GLY A 104 15.46 3.36 -26.15
N LYS A 105 14.33 2.67 -26.20
CA LYS A 105 14.03 1.72 -27.29
C LYS A 105 13.92 2.42 -28.65
N ARG A 106 13.13 3.49 -28.75
CA ARG A 106 13.00 4.24 -30.02
C ARG A 106 14.30 4.93 -30.41
N TYR A 107 14.98 5.54 -29.44
CA TYR A 107 16.26 6.21 -29.63
C TYR A 107 17.33 5.25 -30.14
N SER A 108 17.50 4.08 -29.51
CA SER A 108 18.48 3.08 -29.93
C SER A 108 18.19 2.53 -31.33
N GLN A 109 16.91 2.33 -31.68
CA GLN A 109 16.51 1.94 -33.05
C GLN A 109 16.88 3.02 -34.08
N ILE A 110 16.62 4.30 -33.79
CA ILE A 110 16.95 5.41 -34.70
C ILE A 110 18.46 5.53 -34.87
N VAL A 111 19.22 5.53 -33.76
CA VAL A 111 20.69 5.62 -33.80
C VAL A 111 21.28 4.45 -34.59
N LEU A 112 20.78 3.23 -34.39
CA LEU A 112 21.23 2.06 -35.14
C LEU A 112 20.95 2.20 -36.64
N LEU A 113 19.77 2.67 -37.02
CA LEU A 113 19.41 2.91 -38.43
C LEU A 113 20.28 4.00 -39.07
N VAL A 114 20.51 5.11 -38.37
CA VAL A 114 21.37 6.20 -38.84
C VAL A 114 22.82 5.74 -38.97
N SER A 115 23.36 5.05 -37.96
CA SER A 115 24.71 4.47 -38.03
C SER A 115 24.83 3.46 -39.17
N ALA A 116 23.85 2.57 -39.37
CA ALA A 116 23.84 1.62 -40.48
C ALA A 116 23.77 2.33 -41.84
N ALA A 117 22.93 3.36 -41.98
CA ALA A 117 22.86 4.19 -43.18
C ALA A 117 24.19 4.88 -43.47
N ILE A 118 24.87 5.44 -42.45
CA ILE A 118 26.18 6.05 -42.63
C ILE A 118 27.24 5.02 -43.04
N GLY A 119 27.22 3.82 -42.44
CA GLY A 119 28.19 2.77 -42.72
C GLY A 119 28.04 2.17 -44.12
N LEU A 120 26.80 1.91 -44.54
CA LEU A 120 26.47 1.18 -45.77
C LEU A 120 26.15 2.09 -46.95
N PHE A 121 25.51 3.25 -46.72
CA PHE A 121 24.97 4.09 -47.78
C PHE A 121 25.97 5.12 -48.32
N LEU A 122 26.85 5.70 -47.47
CA LEU A 122 27.94 6.57 -47.93
C LEU A 122 28.87 5.93 -48.98
N PRO A 123 29.38 4.69 -48.80
CA PRO A 123 30.25 4.06 -49.78
C PRO A 123 29.49 3.67 -51.05
N PHE A 124 28.22 3.26 -50.94
CA PHE A 124 27.35 3.00 -52.09
C PHE A 124 27.12 4.27 -52.92
N LEU A 125 26.78 5.40 -52.28
CA LEU A 125 26.54 6.66 -52.96
C LEU A 125 27.81 7.21 -53.63
N HIS A 126 28.97 7.06 -52.98
CA HIS A 126 30.26 7.40 -53.55
C HIS A 126 30.60 6.54 -54.78
N SER A 127 30.21 5.25 -54.78
CA SER A 127 30.36 4.38 -55.95
C SER A 127 29.47 4.79 -57.13
N LEU A 128 28.31 5.42 -56.88
CA LEU A 128 27.41 5.93 -57.92
C LEU A 128 27.82 7.33 -58.43
N PHE A 129 28.36 8.17 -57.55
CA PHE A 129 28.80 9.54 -57.86
C PHE A 129 30.25 9.76 -57.39
N PRO A 130 31.24 9.40 -58.23
CA PRO A 130 32.64 9.60 -57.88
C PRO A 130 32.93 11.10 -57.73
N THR A 131 33.11 11.54 -56.50
CA THR A 131 33.54 12.89 -56.11
C THR A 131 35.03 12.87 -55.77
N ALA A 132 35.71 14.01 -55.83
CA ALA A 132 37.17 14.12 -55.72
C ALA A 132 37.82 13.62 -54.40
N GLN A 133 37.02 13.17 -53.43
CA GLN A 133 37.49 12.70 -52.13
C GLN A 133 37.00 11.27 -51.88
N THR A 134 37.90 10.30 -52.03
CA THR A 134 37.59 8.86 -51.91
C THR A 134 37.19 8.51 -50.48
N ILE A 135 35.90 8.36 -50.20
CA ILE A 135 35.43 7.87 -48.89
C ILE A 135 35.49 6.34 -48.95
N GLY A 136 36.61 5.78 -48.51
CA GLY A 136 36.77 4.33 -48.38
C GLY A 136 35.82 3.74 -47.33
N PHE A 137 35.48 2.46 -47.47
CA PHE A 137 34.74 1.71 -46.45
C PHE A 137 35.60 1.49 -45.19
N PHE A 138 36.85 1.06 -45.40
CA PHE A 138 37.87 0.86 -44.36
C PHE A 138 38.91 1.99 -44.39
N GLY A 139 39.46 2.35 -43.23
CA GLY A 139 40.54 3.33 -43.06
C GLY A 139 40.17 4.54 -42.18
N PRO A 140 41.16 5.32 -41.70
CA PRO A 140 40.91 6.52 -40.90
C PRO A 140 40.04 7.52 -41.67
N GLY A 141 38.82 7.78 -41.17
CA GLY A 141 37.85 8.67 -41.81
C GLY A 141 36.90 8.00 -42.81
N GLY A 142 36.96 6.68 -42.97
CA GLY A 142 36.04 5.88 -43.78
C GLY A 142 34.62 5.79 -43.20
N SER A 143 33.68 5.26 -43.99
CA SER A 143 32.26 5.20 -43.61
C SER A 143 32.00 4.37 -42.34
N LEU A 144 32.75 3.28 -42.16
CA LEU A 144 32.66 2.43 -40.96
C LEU A 144 33.12 3.17 -39.71
N SER A 145 34.25 3.90 -39.80
CA SER A 145 34.78 4.70 -38.68
C SER A 145 33.82 5.81 -38.28
N ARG A 146 33.18 6.46 -39.26
CA ARG A 146 32.15 7.49 -39.03
C ARG A 146 30.89 6.91 -38.38
N SER A 147 30.41 5.77 -38.88
CA SER A 147 29.26 5.05 -38.33
C SER A 147 29.47 4.67 -36.85
N LEU A 148 30.65 4.13 -36.53
CA LEU A 148 31.02 3.76 -35.17
C LEU A 148 31.18 5.01 -34.29
N GLY A 149 31.74 6.09 -34.82
CA GLY A 149 31.82 7.38 -34.13
C GLY A 149 30.44 7.91 -33.74
N VAL A 150 29.46 7.85 -34.65
CA VAL A 150 28.06 8.22 -34.35
C VAL A 150 27.46 7.31 -33.30
N LEU A 151 27.70 5.99 -33.38
CA LEU A 151 27.17 5.02 -32.42
C LEU A 151 27.70 5.28 -31.00
N ILE A 152 29.00 5.53 -30.87
CA ILE A 152 29.68 5.84 -29.60
C ILE A 152 29.21 7.19 -29.04
N ALA A 153 29.19 8.22 -29.88
CA ALA A 153 28.78 9.57 -29.48
C ALA A 153 27.29 9.64 -29.07
N SER A 154 26.46 8.74 -29.60
CA SER A 154 25.02 8.65 -29.31
C SER A 154 24.69 7.82 -28.07
N SER A 155 25.65 7.53 -27.19
CA SER A 155 25.36 6.73 -26.00
C SER A 155 24.51 7.53 -24.98
N PRO A 156 23.30 7.09 -24.59
CA PRO A 156 22.40 7.84 -23.71
C PRO A 156 22.71 7.63 -22.21
N CYS A 157 23.98 7.38 -21.83
CA CYS A 157 24.37 6.98 -20.47
C CYS A 157 23.80 7.89 -19.37
N ALA A 158 23.86 9.21 -19.56
CA ALA A 158 23.37 10.19 -18.59
C ALA A 158 21.85 10.12 -18.39
N LEU A 159 21.09 9.86 -19.47
CA LEU A 159 19.64 9.74 -19.42
C LEU A 159 19.22 8.51 -18.62
N VAL A 160 19.88 7.38 -18.84
CA VAL A 160 19.57 6.10 -18.17
C VAL A 160 19.90 6.18 -16.67
N LEU A 161 21.01 6.83 -16.31
CA LEU A 161 21.43 6.98 -14.92
C LEU A 161 20.66 8.06 -14.15
N GLY A 162 19.99 8.99 -14.84
CA GLY A 162 19.29 10.10 -14.19
C GLY A 162 18.21 9.66 -13.20
N ALA A 163 17.35 8.72 -13.60
CA ALA A 163 16.25 8.23 -12.75
C ALA A 163 16.72 7.54 -11.44
N PRO A 164 17.59 6.51 -11.47
CA PRO A 164 18.02 5.83 -10.25
C PRO A 164 18.76 6.78 -9.29
N VAL A 165 19.59 7.70 -9.81
CA VAL A 165 20.29 8.70 -8.99
C VAL A 165 19.30 9.65 -8.31
N ALA A 166 18.29 10.14 -9.04
CA ALA A 166 17.26 10.99 -8.47
C ALA A 166 16.46 10.29 -7.36
N TYR A 167 16.04 9.04 -7.59
CA TYR A 167 15.28 8.29 -6.58
C TYR A 167 16.11 7.96 -5.34
N LEU A 168 17.35 7.51 -5.50
CA LEU A 168 18.23 7.20 -4.36
C LEU A 168 18.50 8.47 -3.53
N SER A 169 18.69 9.61 -4.19
CA SER A 169 18.87 10.89 -3.51
C SER A 169 17.63 11.28 -2.71
N ALA A 170 16.45 11.15 -3.31
CA ALA A 170 15.20 11.47 -2.63
C ALA A 170 14.90 10.53 -1.46
N LEU A 171 15.10 9.22 -1.63
CA LEU A 171 14.98 8.23 -0.55
C LEU A 171 15.94 8.53 0.61
N SER A 172 17.17 8.93 0.30
CA SER A 172 18.15 9.34 1.31
C SER A 172 17.70 10.57 2.10
N VAL A 173 17.07 11.54 1.43
CA VAL A 173 16.50 12.73 2.10
C VAL A 173 15.31 12.34 2.98
N CYS A 174 14.40 11.49 2.50
CA CYS A 174 13.25 11.01 3.28
C CYS A 174 13.71 10.27 4.55
N ALA A 175 14.67 9.35 4.43
CA ALA A 175 15.20 8.60 5.56
C ALA A 175 15.84 9.53 6.62
N ARG A 176 16.63 10.52 6.19
CA ARG A 176 17.20 11.53 7.11
C ARG A 176 16.15 12.37 7.84
N LYS A 177 14.93 12.48 7.28
CA LYS A 177 13.80 13.19 7.89
C LYS A 177 12.83 12.26 8.63
N GLY A 178 13.20 11.00 8.86
CA GLY A 178 12.35 10.02 9.55
C GLY A 178 11.15 9.53 8.73
N VAL A 179 11.13 9.78 7.42
CA VAL A 179 10.07 9.34 6.51
C VAL A 179 10.47 8.03 5.86
N LEU A 180 9.81 6.94 6.25
CA LEU A 180 10.04 5.62 5.69
C LEU A 180 9.19 5.40 4.43
N VAL A 181 9.83 5.43 3.26
CA VAL A 181 9.16 5.17 1.97
C VAL A 181 9.26 3.68 1.63
N LYS A 182 8.16 2.95 1.81
CA LYS A 182 8.04 1.54 1.39
C LYS A 182 7.53 1.46 -0.06
N GLY A 183 8.06 0.53 -0.86
CA GLY A 183 7.69 0.36 -2.28
C GLY A 183 8.57 1.10 -3.30
N GLY A 184 9.68 1.71 -2.85
CA GLY A 184 10.73 2.26 -3.70
C GLY A 184 10.31 3.48 -4.53
N ALA A 185 10.93 3.62 -5.70
CA ALA A 185 10.76 4.76 -6.62
C ALA A 185 9.29 5.02 -7.03
N LYS A 186 8.50 3.97 -7.19
CA LYS A 186 7.08 4.06 -7.58
C LYS A 186 6.25 4.82 -6.55
N THR A 187 6.46 4.53 -5.27
CA THR A 187 5.73 5.21 -4.18
C THR A 187 6.04 6.70 -4.22
N LEU A 188 7.32 7.05 -4.41
CA LEU A 188 7.77 8.44 -4.46
C LEU A 188 7.12 9.21 -5.63
N GLU A 189 7.07 8.62 -6.82
CA GLU A 189 6.38 9.23 -7.97
C GLU A 189 4.89 9.44 -7.75
N ARG A 190 4.21 8.43 -7.17
CA ARG A 190 2.77 8.54 -6.90
C ARG A 190 2.52 9.65 -5.89
N THR A 191 3.30 9.69 -4.81
CA THR A 191 3.23 10.74 -3.80
C THR A 191 3.45 12.13 -4.40
N ALA A 192 4.37 12.28 -5.36
CA ALA A 192 4.60 13.55 -6.05
C ALA A 192 3.40 14.04 -6.89
N THR A 193 2.47 13.14 -7.24
CA THR A 193 1.24 13.46 -7.98
C THR A 193 -0.02 13.45 -7.12
N VAL A 194 0.12 13.39 -5.78
CA VAL A 194 -1.03 13.40 -4.87
C VAL A 194 -1.53 14.83 -4.70
N ASP A 195 -2.80 15.07 -5.03
CA ASP A 195 -3.48 16.37 -4.80
C ASP A 195 -4.37 16.36 -3.56
N HIS A 196 -4.77 15.17 -3.10
CA HIS A 196 -5.69 14.99 -1.97
C HIS A 196 -5.12 14.01 -0.95
N VAL A 197 -5.14 14.40 0.32
CA VAL A 197 -4.74 13.54 1.44
C VAL A 197 -5.96 13.31 2.32
N VAL A 198 -6.36 12.05 2.44
CA VAL A 198 -7.40 11.61 3.38
C VAL A 198 -6.69 11.00 4.58
N PHE A 199 -6.92 11.59 5.74
CA PHE A 199 -6.34 11.09 6.99
C PHE A 199 -7.33 10.17 7.67
N ASP A 200 -6.84 9.03 8.13
CA ASP A 200 -7.54 8.30 9.16
C ASP A 200 -7.55 9.11 10.46
N LYS A 201 -8.62 9.02 11.24
CA LYS A 201 -8.74 9.78 12.48
C LYS A 201 -7.98 9.10 13.60
N THR A 202 -8.31 7.85 13.89
CA THR A 202 -7.85 7.16 15.09
C THR A 202 -6.45 6.59 14.87
N GLY A 203 -5.49 6.93 15.73
CA GLY A 203 -4.09 6.47 15.60
C GLY A 203 -3.25 7.22 14.58
N THR A 204 -3.85 8.11 13.77
CA THR A 204 -3.14 9.02 12.85
C THR A 204 -3.30 10.49 13.29
N LEU A 205 -4.53 11.02 13.34
CA LEU A 205 -4.79 12.37 13.86
C LEU A 205 -4.94 12.39 15.38
N THR A 206 -5.40 11.29 15.97
CA THR A 206 -5.54 11.11 17.41
C THR A 206 -4.60 10.02 17.91
N THR A 207 -4.30 10.02 19.20
CA THR A 207 -3.40 9.03 19.82
C THR A 207 -4.05 7.66 20.03
N GLY A 208 -5.35 7.49 19.73
CA GLY A 208 -6.11 6.27 20.02
C GLY A 208 -6.41 6.03 21.50
N ASN A 209 -5.79 6.78 22.41
CA ASN A 209 -6.00 6.68 23.84
C ASN A 209 -7.20 7.55 24.26
N LEU A 210 -8.31 6.91 24.60
CA LEU A 210 -9.47 7.59 25.14
C LEU A 210 -9.15 8.16 26.52
N LYS A 211 -9.54 9.41 26.75
CA LYS A 211 -9.45 10.08 28.03
C LYS A 211 -10.79 10.71 28.33
N LEU A 212 -11.21 10.66 29.59
CA LEU A 212 -12.37 11.40 30.05
C LEU A 212 -12.14 12.89 29.78
N LYS A 213 -13.01 13.47 28.95
CA LYS A 213 -12.90 14.87 28.52
C LYS A 213 -13.73 15.81 29.39
N ASP A 214 -14.96 15.42 29.69
CA ASP A 214 -15.93 16.27 30.38
C ASP A 214 -16.98 15.40 31.10
N ILE A 215 -17.57 15.96 32.16
CA ILE A 215 -18.65 15.34 32.94
C ILE A 215 -19.81 16.33 33.00
N GLN A 216 -20.93 15.98 32.36
CA GLN A 216 -22.15 16.78 32.40
C GLN A 216 -23.15 16.13 33.35
N ILE A 217 -23.43 16.81 34.46
CA ILE A 217 -24.40 16.37 35.47
C ILE A 217 -25.72 17.07 35.17
N PHE A 218 -26.73 16.31 34.78
CA PHE A 218 -28.09 16.81 34.63
C PHE A 218 -28.78 16.79 36.01
N SER A 219 -28.63 17.89 36.77
CA SER A 219 -29.33 18.08 38.05
C SER A 219 -30.56 18.96 37.86
N GLY A 220 -31.73 18.51 38.34
CA GLY A 220 -32.89 19.36 38.65
C GLY A 220 -32.90 19.86 40.10
N ALA A 221 -31.82 19.63 40.86
CA ALA A 221 -31.72 20.01 42.26
C ALA A 221 -30.99 21.35 42.40
N GLU A 222 -31.78 22.40 42.62
CA GLU A 222 -31.38 23.66 43.23
C GLU A 222 -30.79 23.39 44.62
N GLY A 223 -29.48 23.21 44.70
CA GLY A 223 -28.79 23.03 45.97
C GLY A 223 -27.35 23.49 45.85
N GLU A 224 -26.93 24.34 46.79
CA GLU A 224 -25.62 25.01 46.92
C GLU A 224 -24.43 24.06 47.14
N ASN A 225 -24.45 22.83 46.59
CA ASN A 225 -23.25 22.01 46.57
C ASN A 225 -22.32 22.54 45.47
N SER A 226 -21.09 22.87 45.85
CA SER A 226 -20.03 23.27 44.92
C SER A 226 -19.97 22.25 43.78
N SER A 227 -20.18 22.71 42.55
CA SER A 227 -20.18 21.89 41.32
C SER A 227 -19.00 20.90 41.22
N SER A 228 -17.86 21.23 41.84
CA SER A 228 -16.68 20.36 41.94
C SER A 228 -16.87 19.11 42.80
N GLU A 229 -17.61 19.18 43.91
CA GLU A 229 -17.84 18.05 44.81
C GLU A 229 -18.78 17.03 44.17
N LEU A 230 -19.82 17.51 43.48
CA LEU A 230 -20.74 16.66 42.72
C LEU A 230 -20.03 15.93 41.57
N GLN A 231 -19.11 16.61 40.86
CA GLN A 231 -18.29 15.97 39.82
C GLN A 231 -17.34 14.91 40.39
N SER A 232 -16.70 15.18 41.53
CA SER A 232 -15.83 14.22 42.21
C SER A 232 -16.59 12.98 42.69
N TRP A 233 -17.76 13.18 43.31
CA TRP A 233 -18.65 12.10 43.72
C TRP A 233 -19.15 11.27 42.52
N ALA A 234 -19.59 11.92 41.45
CA ALA A 234 -20.03 11.24 40.23
C ALA A 234 -18.91 10.42 39.59
N LEU A 235 -17.69 10.99 39.49
CA LEU A 235 -16.54 10.31 38.90
C LEU A 235 -16.11 9.09 39.73
N SER A 236 -16.03 9.23 41.06
CA SER A 236 -15.65 8.14 41.95
C SER A 236 -16.67 7.00 41.95
N THR A 237 -17.97 7.33 41.92
CA THR A 237 -19.05 6.34 41.83
C THR A 237 -19.02 5.62 40.48
N ALA A 238 -18.90 6.37 39.37
CA ALA A 238 -18.81 5.79 38.03
C ALA A 238 -17.57 4.90 37.87
N ALA A 239 -16.41 5.34 38.37
CA ALA A 239 -15.18 4.56 38.32
C ALA A 239 -15.29 3.24 39.11
N ALA A 240 -15.94 3.25 40.27
CA ALA A 240 -16.16 2.05 41.07
C ALA A 240 -17.12 1.06 40.39
N LEU A 241 -18.17 1.55 39.72
CA LEU A 241 -19.09 0.71 38.96
C LEU A 241 -18.43 0.12 37.72
N GLU A 242 -17.71 0.92 36.93
CA GLU A 242 -16.99 0.47 35.74
C GLU A 242 -15.89 -0.54 36.05
N GLN A 243 -15.20 -0.42 37.19
CA GLN A 243 -14.23 -1.43 37.64
C GLN A 243 -14.87 -2.80 37.90
N HIS A 244 -16.19 -2.86 38.08
CA HIS A 244 -16.94 -4.09 38.35
C HIS A 244 -17.98 -4.39 37.25
N ALA A 245 -18.04 -3.56 36.21
CA ALA A 245 -18.82 -3.80 35.01
C ALA A 245 -18.05 -4.79 34.15
N VAL A 246 -18.36 -6.07 34.36
CA VAL A 246 -17.92 -7.21 33.55
C VAL A 246 -18.95 -7.47 32.47
#